data_AF-A0A9W7D2G2-F1
#
_entry.id   AF-A0A9W7D2G2-F1
#
_cell.length_a   1.000
_cell.length_b   1.000
_cell.length_c   1.000
_cell.angle_alpha   90.00
_cell.angle_beta   90.00
_cell.angle_gamma   90.00
#
_symmetry.space_group_name_H-M   'P 1'
#
loop_
_entity.id
_entity.type
_entity.pdbx_description
1 polymer ?
#
loop_
_entity_poly.entity_id
_entity_poly.type
_entity_poly.pdbx_seq_one_letter_code
_entity_poly.pdbx_strand_id
1 'polypeptide(L)'
;MRLHFALLLAVVITLATTTGVATVAGLNTVIEPSPRKSAPLNRVLRTVGDEERVSLRIPSLKRLIYKSSSQKQLDQLVKSGVSTDDAFIALKLDDVQGMILSNPKFKVWEKYVTKVNKPNREAVIFMKLHAKYGDAELAMMLHQATKVTGTAKTANKLQTAQFEQWDRAGRWPADILDDFFKIPDAKFMSLHISDPRRQVRSSYAAYWYEKHPNWLATMSKP
;
A
#
# COMPACT_ATOMS: atom_id res chain seq x y z
N MET A 1 -54.07 3.08 5.74
CA MET A 1 -54.40 4.28 6.54
C MET A 1 -53.31 5.31 6.32
N ARG A 2 -53.63 6.44 5.69
CA ARG A 2 -52.74 7.58 5.50
C ARG A 2 -53.02 8.59 6.62
N LEU A 3 -51.99 8.99 7.35
CA LEU A 3 -52.03 10.18 8.20
C LEU A 3 -50.75 10.98 7.96
N HIS A 4 -50.93 12.13 7.34
CA HIS A 4 -49.95 13.21 7.25
C HIS A 4 -49.96 13.97 8.58
N PHE A 5 -48.79 14.29 9.12
CA PHE A 5 -48.60 15.51 9.93
C PHE A 5 -47.22 16.10 9.62
N ALA A 6 -47.24 17.42 9.46
CA ALA A 6 -46.18 18.25 8.95
C ALA A 6 -45.52 19.08 10.06
N LEU A 7 -44.42 19.73 9.68
CA LEU A 7 -43.86 20.99 10.19
C LEU A 7 -42.86 20.98 11.38
N LEU A 8 -41.59 21.12 10.97
CA LEU A 8 -40.59 22.15 11.33
C LEU A 8 -40.32 22.50 12.80
N LEU A 9 -39.02 22.46 13.15
CA LEU A 9 -38.31 23.64 13.66
C LEU A 9 -36.79 23.47 13.47
N ALA A 10 -36.20 24.41 12.73
CA ALA A 10 -34.77 24.63 12.62
C ALA A 10 -34.30 25.51 13.77
N VAL A 11 -33.15 25.21 14.38
CA VAL A 11 -32.42 26.14 15.25
C VAL A 11 -30.93 26.06 14.91
N VAL A 12 -30.50 27.00 14.08
CA VAL A 12 -29.11 27.43 13.90
C VAL A 12 -28.91 28.59 14.85
N ILE A 13 -27.92 28.51 15.74
CA ILE A 13 -27.47 29.65 16.54
C ILE A 13 -25.96 29.80 16.34
N THR A 14 -25.60 30.82 15.57
CA THR A 14 -24.26 31.42 15.53
C THR A 14 -24.39 32.88 15.94
N LEU A 15 -23.69 33.29 17.00
CA LEU A 15 -23.33 34.66 17.36
C LEU A 15 -22.14 34.54 18.33
N ALA A 16 -21.16 35.41 18.44
CA ALA A 16 -20.63 36.49 17.62
C ALA A 16 -19.27 36.85 18.27
N THR A 17 -18.41 37.47 17.48
CA THR A 17 -17.07 37.97 17.79
C THR A 17 -17.04 39.08 18.85
N THR A 18 -15.98 39.14 19.67
CA THR A 18 -15.41 40.39 20.23
C THR A 18 -13.87 40.23 20.31
N THR A 19 -13.09 40.82 19.40
CA THR A 19 -12.32 42.08 19.54
C THR A 19 -11.65 42.32 20.89
N GLY A 20 -10.33 42.08 20.93
CA GLY A 20 -9.39 42.74 21.84
C GLY A 20 -8.20 43.23 21.03
N VAL A 21 -8.17 44.52 20.70
CA VAL A 21 -7.01 45.25 20.16
C VAL A 21 -6.38 46.00 21.32
N ALA A 22 -5.06 45.88 21.49
CA ALA A 22 -4.27 46.84 22.26
C ALA A 22 -3.16 47.39 21.36
N THR A 23 -3.09 48.71 21.32
CA THR A 23 -2.32 49.56 20.40
C THR A 23 -0.88 49.85 20.85
N VAL A 24 -0.03 49.87 19.83
CA VAL A 24 1.30 50.46 19.55
C VAL A 24 1.77 51.70 20.36
N ALA A 25 3.08 51.76 20.64
CA ALA A 25 3.93 52.97 20.63
C ALA A 25 5.41 52.53 20.44
N GLY A 26 6.07 52.80 19.30
CA GLY A 26 7.01 53.92 19.07
C GLY A 26 8.43 53.58 19.59
N LEU A 27 9.52 53.54 18.81
CA LEU A 27 10.07 54.59 17.94
C LEU A 27 11.09 54.04 16.92
N ASN A 28 11.12 54.69 15.76
CA ASN A 28 12.15 54.60 14.72
C ASN A 28 13.46 55.28 15.16
N THR A 29 14.61 54.74 14.71
CA THR A 29 15.76 55.57 14.28
C THR A 29 16.46 54.91 13.09
N VAL A 30 16.52 55.68 11.99
CA VAL A 30 17.32 55.48 10.78
C VAL A 30 18.54 56.42 10.87
N ILE A 31 19.72 56.01 10.40
CA ILE A 31 20.70 56.73 9.52
C ILE A 31 22.07 55.99 9.50
N GLU A 32 22.58 55.80 8.27
CA GLU A 32 23.78 55.13 7.66
C GLU A 32 25.18 55.81 7.89
N PRO A 33 26.35 55.50 7.21
CA PRO A 33 26.90 54.33 6.45
C PRO A 33 28.42 53.96 6.62
N SER A 34 28.86 52.85 5.98
CA SER A 34 30.19 52.54 5.34
C SER A 34 31.40 52.02 6.17
N PRO A 35 32.45 51.33 5.59
CA PRO A 35 32.73 50.99 4.18
C PRO A 35 33.13 49.51 3.85
N ARG A 36 33.13 49.21 2.54
CA ARG A 36 33.53 47.95 1.87
C ARG A 36 35.01 47.58 2.12
N LYS A 37 35.28 46.26 2.15
CA LYS A 37 36.47 45.68 1.52
C LYS A 37 36.06 44.60 0.51
N SER A 38 36.72 44.66 -0.63
CA SER A 38 36.47 44.01 -1.91
C SER A 38 37.09 42.61 -2.03
N ALA A 39 36.32 41.70 -2.64
CA ALA A 39 36.71 40.62 -3.59
C ALA A 39 37.65 39.47 -3.11
N PRO A 40 37.65 38.27 -3.75
CA PRO A 40 37.06 37.95 -5.06
C PRO A 40 36.03 36.81 -5.10
N LEU A 41 35.26 36.84 -6.19
CA LEU A 41 34.33 35.81 -6.63
C LEU A 41 35.05 34.48 -6.91
N ASN A 42 34.55 33.40 -6.31
CA ASN A 42 34.55 32.08 -6.92
C ASN A 42 33.11 31.68 -7.26
N ARG A 43 32.78 31.97 -8.53
CA ARG A 43 31.80 31.35 -9.42
C ARG A 43 31.73 29.82 -9.23
N VAL A 44 30.54 29.24 -9.05
CA VAL A 44 29.94 28.12 -9.84
C VAL A 44 28.43 28.04 -9.56
N LEU A 45 27.68 27.78 -10.63
CA LEU A 45 26.22 27.65 -10.79
C LEU A 45 25.43 27.12 -9.59
N ARG A 46 24.36 27.84 -9.23
CA ARG A 46 23.14 27.20 -8.71
C ARG A 46 22.42 26.56 -9.88
N THR A 47 22.60 25.26 -10.08
CA THR A 47 21.74 24.49 -10.98
C THR A 47 20.38 24.30 -10.31
N VAL A 48 19.36 24.76 -11.03
CA VAL A 48 17.95 24.41 -10.97
C VAL A 48 17.69 23.06 -10.29
N GLY A 49 16.80 23.08 -9.29
CA GLY A 49 16.38 21.93 -8.50
C GLY A 49 15.76 20.82 -9.35
N ASP A 50 16.45 19.68 -9.37
CA ASP A 50 16.01 18.37 -8.87
C ASP A 50 14.67 17.74 -9.30
N GLU A 51 13.84 18.34 -10.14
CA GLU A 51 12.61 17.66 -10.59
C GLU A 51 12.73 16.98 -11.97
N GLU A 52 13.67 17.39 -12.83
CA GLU A 52 13.84 16.76 -14.16
C GLU A 52 14.73 15.50 -14.17
N ARG A 53 15.51 15.23 -13.12
CA ARG A 53 16.46 14.09 -13.12
C ARG A 53 15.81 12.74 -12.81
N VAL A 54 14.66 12.73 -12.13
CA VAL A 54 13.94 11.48 -11.79
C VAL A 54 13.30 10.88 -13.04
N SER A 55 12.76 11.71 -13.92
CA SER A 55 12.06 11.29 -15.15
C SER A 55 13.00 10.69 -16.21
N LEU A 56 14.26 11.15 -16.31
CA LEU A 56 15.23 10.66 -17.32
C LEU A 56 15.97 9.38 -16.91
N ARG A 57 16.04 9.07 -15.61
CA ARG A 57 16.75 7.89 -15.09
C ARG A 57 15.95 6.61 -15.30
N ILE A 58 14.63 6.67 -15.13
CA ILE A 58 13.74 5.49 -15.16
C ILE A 58 13.62 4.86 -16.57
N PRO A 59 13.44 5.61 -17.69
CA PRO A 59 13.32 5.02 -19.02
C PRO A 59 14.61 4.32 -19.50
N SER A 60 15.75 4.94 -19.23
CA SER A 60 17.08 4.38 -19.56
C SER A 60 17.37 3.13 -18.73
N LEU A 61 17.02 3.18 -17.44
CA LEU A 61 17.20 2.08 -16.48
C LEU A 61 16.25 0.91 -16.76
N LYS A 62 14.98 1.17 -17.13
CA LYS A 62 13.99 0.18 -17.60
C LYS A 62 14.57 -0.68 -18.72
N ARG A 63 15.12 -0.06 -19.76
CA ARG A 63 15.67 -0.77 -20.92
C ARG A 63 16.86 -1.65 -20.53
N LEU A 64 17.75 -1.12 -19.70
CA LEU A 64 18.98 -1.80 -19.30
C LEU A 64 18.72 -3.00 -18.37
N ILE A 65 17.85 -2.81 -17.38
CA ILE A 65 17.49 -3.84 -16.41
C ILE A 65 16.68 -4.93 -17.09
N TYR A 66 15.62 -4.60 -17.82
CA TYR A 66 14.74 -5.61 -18.42
C TYR A 66 15.48 -6.66 -19.27
N LYS A 67 16.44 -6.22 -20.09
CA LYS A 67 17.22 -7.09 -21.00
C LYS A 67 18.35 -7.88 -20.33
N SER A 68 18.61 -7.65 -19.05
CA SER A 68 19.74 -8.26 -18.33
C SER A 68 19.35 -9.56 -17.61
N SER A 69 20.36 -10.37 -17.26
CA SER A 69 20.19 -11.58 -16.43
C SER A 69 19.74 -11.23 -15.00
N SER A 70 19.06 -12.15 -14.32
CA SER A 70 18.47 -11.90 -12.99
C SER A 70 19.45 -11.34 -11.96
N GLN A 71 20.70 -11.81 -11.95
CA GLN A 71 21.72 -11.30 -11.04
C GLN A 71 22.12 -9.86 -11.40
N LYS A 72 22.40 -9.60 -12.69
CA LYS A 72 22.75 -8.26 -13.18
C LYS A 72 21.63 -7.25 -12.97
N GLN A 73 20.37 -7.69 -13.08
CA GLN A 73 19.21 -6.88 -12.73
C GLN A 73 19.22 -6.46 -11.26
N LEU A 74 19.41 -7.42 -10.35
CA LEU A 74 19.49 -7.14 -8.92
C LEU A 74 20.63 -6.16 -8.61
N ASP A 75 21.81 -6.39 -9.17
CA ASP A 75 22.98 -5.54 -8.93
C ASP A 75 22.78 -4.12 -9.46
N GLN A 76 22.15 -3.97 -10.63
CA GLN A 76 21.80 -2.67 -11.19
C GLN A 76 20.76 -1.93 -10.34
N LEU A 77 19.72 -2.64 -9.85
CA LEU A 77 18.73 -2.05 -8.95
C LEU A 77 19.38 -1.54 -7.66
N VAL A 78 20.21 -2.39 -7.03
CA VAL A 78 20.95 -2.02 -5.81
C VAL A 78 21.87 -0.83 -6.06
N LYS A 79 22.64 -0.83 -7.16
CA LYS A 79 23.54 0.27 -7.51
C LYS A 79 22.80 1.57 -7.80
N SER A 80 21.61 1.49 -8.39
CA SER A 80 20.83 2.66 -8.77
C SER A 80 20.15 3.36 -7.58
N GLY A 81 19.83 2.62 -6.52
CA GLY A 81 19.15 3.14 -5.34
C GLY A 81 17.71 3.61 -5.59
N VAL A 82 17.03 3.04 -6.60
CA VAL A 82 15.64 3.42 -6.94
C VAL A 82 14.65 2.99 -5.85
N SER A 83 13.42 3.49 -5.87
CA SER A 83 12.38 3.01 -4.94
C SER A 83 11.98 1.55 -5.26
N THR A 84 11.35 0.86 -4.30
CA THR A 84 10.79 -0.48 -4.56
C THR A 84 9.69 -0.45 -5.62
N ASP A 85 8.96 0.66 -5.73
CA ASP A 85 7.95 0.85 -6.77
C ASP A 85 8.57 1.05 -8.15
N ASP A 86 9.58 1.90 -8.26
CA ASP A 86 10.30 2.10 -9.52
C ASP A 86 11.01 0.82 -9.96
N ALA A 87 11.56 0.05 -9.03
CA ALA A 87 12.14 -1.26 -9.31
C ALA A 87 11.10 -2.24 -9.87
N PHE A 88 9.87 -2.22 -9.36
CA PHE A 88 8.78 -3.06 -9.83
C PHE A 88 8.44 -2.74 -11.30
N ILE A 89 8.30 -1.46 -11.62
CA ILE A 89 8.02 -0.97 -12.97
C ILE A 89 9.24 -1.17 -13.90
N ALA A 90 10.47 -1.01 -13.38
CA ALA A 90 11.71 -1.26 -14.13
C ALA A 90 11.84 -2.71 -14.60
N LEU A 91 11.28 -3.64 -13.82
CA LEU A 91 11.22 -5.06 -14.13
C LEU A 91 9.99 -5.46 -14.95
N LYS A 92 9.15 -4.48 -15.36
CA LYS A 92 7.88 -4.67 -16.09
C LYS A 92 6.90 -5.60 -15.37
N LEU A 93 6.87 -5.53 -14.05
CA LEU A 93 5.99 -6.36 -13.24
C LEU A 93 4.56 -5.80 -13.17
N ASP A 94 4.38 -4.53 -13.51
CA ASP A 94 3.11 -3.84 -13.74
C ASP A 94 2.35 -4.42 -14.94
N ASP A 95 3.06 -4.86 -15.99
CA ASP A 95 2.46 -5.47 -17.18
C ASP A 95 2.08 -6.95 -17.00
N VAL A 96 2.56 -7.61 -15.93
CA VAL A 96 2.34 -9.05 -15.72
C VAL A 96 0.89 -9.34 -15.32
N GLN A 97 0.19 -10.11 -16.13
CA GLN A 97 -1.14 -10.60 -15.82
C GLN A 97 -1.07 -12.00 -15.18
N GLY A 98 -2.02 -12.33 -14.32
CA GLY A 98 -2.06 -13.63 -13.64
C GLY A 98 -0.92 -13.83 -12.63
N MET A 99 -0.41 -15.06 -12.55
CA MET A 99 0.44 -15.58 -11.46
C MET A 99 1.83 -14.94 -11.39
N ILE A 100 1.94 -13.76 -10.78
CA ILE A 100 3.19 -13.00 -10.70
C ILE A 100 4.27 -13.66 -9.84
N LEU A 101 3.89 -14.44 -8.82
CA LEU A 101 4.86 -15.10 -7.92
C LEU A 101 5.75 -16.11 -8.66
N SER A 102 5.27 -16.67 -9.77
CA SER A 102 6.04 -17.58 -10.62
C SER A 102 6.99 -16.85 -11.58
N ASN A 103 6.85 -15.53 -11.74
CA ASN A 103 7.66 -14.76 -12.68
C ASN A 103 9.11 -14.63 -12.16
N PRO A 104 10.14 -15.00 -12.95
CA PRO A 104 11.54 -14.87 -12.54
C PRO A 104 11.94 -13.43 -12.17
N LYS A 105 11.32 -12.41 -12.80
CA LYS A 105 11.55 -11.00 -12.49
C LYS A 105 10.94 -10.61 -11.14
N PHE A 106 9.84 -11.24 -10.73
CA PHE A 106 9.28 -11.05 -9.39
C PHE A 106 10.27 -11.53 -8.32
N LYS A 107 10.95 -12.66 -8.54
CA LYS A 107 12.00 -13.15 -7.62
C LYS A 107 13.19 -12.18 -7.51
N VAL A 108 13.53 -11.48 -8.60
CA VAL A 108 14.55 -10.41 -8.58
C VAL A 108 14.06 -9.25 -7.72
N TRP A 109 12.82 -8.81 -7.92
CA TRP A 109 12.22 -7.74 -7.15
C TRP A 109 12.09 -8.08 -5.66
N GLU A 110 11.62 -9.27 -5.30
CA GLU A 110 11.54 -9.76 -3.91
C GLU A 110 12.92 -9.74 -3.22
N LYS A 111 13.97 -10.19 -3.93
CA LYS A 111 15.36 -10.10 -3.44
C LYS A 111 15.81 -8.66 -3.27
N TYR A 112 15.42 -7.77 -4.18
CA TYR A 112 15.72 -6.35 -4.08
C TYR A 112 15.06 -5.72 -2.85
N VAL A 113 13.75 -5.91 -2.67
CA VAL A 113 13.00 -5.46 -1.47
C VAL A 113 13.65 -6.00 -0.20
N THR A 114 14.08 -7.28 -0.19
CA THR A 114 14.76 -7.88 0.97
C THR A 114 16.08 -7.18 1.30
N LYS A 115 16.81 -6.67 0.31
CA LYS A 115 18.07 -5.94 0.52
C LYS A 115 17.85 -4.52 1.05
N VAL A 116 16.82 -3.82 0.57
CA VAL A 116 16.60 -2.39 0.88
C VAL A 116 15.60 -2.14 2.00
N ASN A 117 14.75 -3.12 2.33
CA ASN A 117 13.68 -2.98 3.32
C ASN A 117 13.45 -4.28 4.11
N LYS A 118 14.54 -4.83 4.67
CA LYS A 118 14.53 -6.13 5.36
C LYS A 118 13.46 -6.32 6.44
N PRO A 119 13.20 -5.38 7.37
CA PRO A 119 12.23 -5.60 8.44
C PRO A 119 10.78 -5.60 7.94
N ASN A 120 10.48 -4.86 6.86
CA ASN A 120 9.11 -4.67 6.36
C ASN A 120 8.88 -5.35 5.00
N ARG A 121 9.73 -6.29 4.60
CA ARG A 121 9.68 -6.86 3.24
C ARG A 121 8.33 -7.48 2.92
N GLU A 122 7.72 -8.23 3.85
CA GLU A 122 6.43 -8.89 3.62
C GLU A 122 5.32 -7.86 3.43
N ALA A 123 5.31 -6.80 4.24
CA ALA A 123 4.34 -5.71 4.14
C ALA A 123 4.48 -4.96 2.80
N VAL A 124 5.70 -4.62 2.39
CA VAL A 124 5.97 -3.95 1.10
C VAL A 124 5.51 -4.80 -0.08
N ILE A 125 5.83 -6.10 -0.05
CA ILE A 125 5.41 -7.03 -1.10
C ILE A 125 3.89 -7.14 -1.14
N PHE A 126 3.26 -7.36 0.02
CA PHE A 126 1.81 -7.51 0.12
C PHE A 126 1.09 -6.25 -0.37
N MET A 127 1.46 -5.07 0.11
CA MET A 127 0.82 -3.80 -0.28
C MET A 127 0.96 -3.55 -1.79
N LYS A 128 2.13 -3.85 -2.39
CA LYS A 128 2.31 -3.67 -3.83
C LYS A 128 1.42 -4.59 -4.65
N LEU A 129 1.29 -5.84 -4.22
CA LEU A 129 0.42 -6.82 -4.88
C LEU A 129 -1.07 -6.50 -4.65
N HIS A 130 -1.43 -6.05 -3.45
CA HIS A 130 -2.80 -5.64 -3.12
C HIS A 130 -3.24 -4.43 -3.93
N ALA A 131 -2.39 -3.42 -4.09
CA ALA A 131 -2.66 -2.28 -4.96
C ALA A 131 -2.87 -2.67 -6.43
N LYS A 132 -2.27 -3.77 -6.88
CA LYS A 132 -2.37 -4.25 -8.26
C LYS A 132 -3.59 -5.13 -8.52
N TYR A 133 -3.90 -6.04 -7.59
CA TYR A 133 -4.91 -7.10 -7.80
C TYR A 133 -6.19 -6.89 -6.95
N GLY A 134 -6.15 -6.04 -5.93
CA GLY A 134 -7.22 -5.92 -4.94
C GLY A 134 -7.36 -7.16 -4.05
N ASP A 135 -8.32 -7.14 -3.12
CA ASP A 135 -8.46 -8.18 -2.10
C ASP A 135 -8.79 -9.56 -2.68
N ALA A 136 -9.82 -9.64 -3.52
CA ALA A 136 -10.37 -10.92 -4.00
C ALA A 136 -9.40 -11.66 -4.92
N GLU A 137 -8.86 -10.97 -5.94
CA GLU A 137 -7.94 -11.60 -6.89
C GLU A 137 -6.61 -11.96 -6.22
N LEU A 138 -6.08 -11.09 -5.36
CA LEU A 138 -4.85 -11.38 -4.62
C LEU A 138 -5.04 -12.60 -3.72
N ALA A 139 -6.15 -12.69 -2.98
CA ALA A 139 -6.39 -13.82 -2.09
C ALA A 139 -6.46 -15.15 -2.84
N MET A 140 -7.16 -15.18 -3.98
CA MET A 140 -7.21 -16.38 -4.82
C MET A 140 -5.83 -16.72 -5.40
N MET A 141 -5.08 -15.72 -5.88
CA MET A 141 -3.75 -15.93 -6.44
C MET A 141 -2.78 -16.48 -5.40
N LEU A 142 -2.72 -15.88 -4.22
CA LEU A 142 -1.87 -16.35 -3.12
C LEU A 142 -2.26 -17.77 -2.71
N HIS A 143 -3.55 -18.07 -2.60
CA HIS A 143 -4.02 -19.40 -2.25
C HIS A 143 -3.57 -20.45 -3.27
N GLN A 144 -3.70 -20.18 -4.58
CA GLN A 144 -3.18 -21.10 -5.59
C GLN A 144 -1.64 -21.21 -5.53
N ALA A 145 -0.96 -20.10 -5.23
CA ALA A 145 0.50 -20.07 -5.11
C ALA A 145 1.04 -20.89 -3.93
N THR A 146 0.23 -21.14 -2.90
CA THR A 146 0.59 -22.05 -1.81
C THR A 146 0.78 -23.50 -2.27
N LYS A 147 0.15 -23.89 -3.38
CA LYS A 147 0.14 -25.26 -3.91
C LYS A 147 1.21 -25.53 -4.95
N VAL A 148 1.90 -24.49 -5.40
CA VAL A 148 2.89 -24.56 -6.49
C VAL A 148 4.30 -24.62 -5.92
N THR A 149 5.04 -25.67 -6.29
CA THR A 149 6.44 -25.83 -5.91
C THR A 149 7.25 -24.62 -6.37
N GLY A 150 8.02 -24.03 -5.45
CA GLY A 150 8.85 -22.85 -5.72
C GLY A 150 8.17 -21.50 -5.48
N THR A 151 6.85 -21.45 -5.28
CA THR A 151 6.14 -20.24 -4.80
C THR A 151 5.52 -20.43 -3.42
N ALA A 152 5.27 -21.69 -3.01
CA ALA A 152 4.57 -22.03 -1.77
C ALA A 152 5.04 -21.29 -0.53
N LYS A 153 6.36 -21.18 -0.33
CA LYS A 153 6.93 -20.50 0.85
C LYS A 153 6.59 -19.01 0.91
N THR A 154 6.77 -18.29 -0.20
CA THR A 154 6.45 -16.86 -0.27
C THR A 154 4.95 -16.64 -0.21
N ALA A 155 4.18 -17.46 -0.94
CA ALA A 155 2.73 -17.42 -0.95
C ALA A 155 2.12 -17.62 0.45
N ASN A 156 2.57 -18.63 1.20
CA ASN A 156 2.08 -18.88 2.56
C ASN A 156 2.32 -17.67 3.47
N LYS A 157 3.50 -17.06 3.43
CA LYS A 157 3.79 -15.86 4.23
C LYS A 157 2.88 -14.69 3.90
N LEU A 158 2.67 -14.42 2.61
CA LEU A 158 1.80 -13.33 2.16
C LEU A 158 0.34 -13.62 2.47
N GLN A 159 -0.10 -14.89 2.35
CA GLN A 159 -1.46 -15.31 2.68
C GLN A 159 -1.72 -15.17 4.20
N THR A 160 -0.76 -15.54 5.04
CA THR A 160 -0.84 -15.31 6.49
C THR A 160 -0.91 -13.81 6.81
N ALA A 161 -0.08 -12.99 6.19
CA ALA A 161 -0.14 -11.53 6.37
C ALA A 161 -1.49 -10.94 5.92
N GLN A 162 -2.08 -11.47 4.84
CA GLN A 162 -3.42 -11.10 4.41
C GLN A 162 -4.47 -11.44 5.47
N PHE A 163 -4.41 -12.64 6.04
CA PHE A 163 -5.34 -13.08 7.08
C PHE A 163 -5.17 -12.28 8.38
N GLU A 164 -3.94 -11.98 8.78
CA GLU A 164 -3.65 -11.09 9.92
C GLU A 164 -4.22 -9.69 9.71
N GLN A 165 -4.21 -9.17 8.47
CA GLN A 165 -4.81 -7.88 8.17
C GLN A 165 -6.33 -7.93 8.27
N TRP A 166 -6.98 -8.97 7.73
CA TRP A 166 -8.43 -9.14 7.81
C TRP A 166 -8.89 -9.31 9.26
N ASP A 167 -8.16 -10.08 10.06
CA ASP A 167 -8.46 -10.30 11.47
C ASP A 167 -8.32 -9.01 12.28
N ARG A 168 -7.23 -8.25 12.08
CA ARG A 168 -7.05 -6.93 12.71
C ARG A 168 -8.11 -5.91 12.28
N ALA A 169 -8.69 -6.06 11.09
CA ALA A 169 -9.80 -5.25 10.62
C ALA A 169 -11.17 -5.72 11.16
N GLY A 170 -11.20 -6.73 12.03
CA GLY A 170 -12.41 -7.28 12.62
C GLY A 170 -13.27 -8.09 11.66
N ARG A 171 -12.70 -8.53 10.52
CA ARG A 171 -13.45 -9.24 9.48
C ARG A 171 -13.61 -10.71 9.85
N TRP A 172 -14.84 -11.14 10.06
CA TRP A 172 -15.15 -12.55 10.25
C TRP A 172 -15.04 -13.32 8.94
N PRO A 173 -14.86 -14.65 8.99
CA PRO A 173 -14.81 -15.48 7.79
C PRO A 173 -16.09 -15.47 6.93
N ALA A 174 -17.21 -14.97 7.44
CA ALA A 174 -18.42 -14.73 6.65
C ALA A 174 -18.33 -13.39 5.90
N ASP A 175 -17.86 -12.34 6.58
CA ASP A 175 -17.80 -10.96 6.06
C ASP A 175 -16.98 -10.85 4.78
N ILE A 176 -15.91 -11.63 4.65
CA ILE A 176 -15.05 -11.61 3.45
C ILE A 176 -15.79 -11.96 2.15
N LEU A 177 -16.93 -12.66 2.23
CA LEU A 177 -17.75 -13.01 1.06
C LEU A 177 -18.42 -11.77 0.47
N ASP A 178 -18.96 -10.90 1.33
CA ASP A 178 -19.58 -9.65 0.89
C ASP A 178 -18.53 -8.55 0.69
N ASP A 179 -17.59 -8.40 1.63
CA ASP A 179 -16.61 -7.31 1.63
C ASP A 179 -15.63 -7.39 0.44
N PHE A 180 -15.19 -8.59 0.08
CA PHE A 180 -14.15 -8.76 -0.94
C PHE A 180 -14.66 -9.50 -2.17
N PHE A 181 -15.29 -10.66 -1.98
CA PHE A 181 -15.73 -11.48 -3.11
C PHE A 181 -17.02 -10.98 -3.77
N LYS A 182 -17.77 -10.08 -3.10
CA LYS A 182 -19.03 -9.50 -3.58
C LYS A 182 -20.02 -10.58 -4.04
N ILE A 183 -20.14 -11.66 -3.26
CA ILE A 183 -21.05 -12.78 -3.54
C ILE A 183 -22.01 -13.04 -2.37
N PRO A 184 -23.31 -13.25 -2.63
CA PRO A 184 -24.26 -13.69 -1.61
C PRO A 184 -23.97 -15.10 -1.12
N ASP A 185 -24.33 -15.41 0.13
CA ASP A 185 -24.14 -16.73 0.75
C ASP A 185 -24.75 -17.87 -0.08
N ALA A 186 -25.96 -17.69 -0.63
CA ALA A 186 -26.59 -18.71 -1.46
C ALA A 186 -25.74 -19.03 -2.71
N LYS A 187 -25.14 -18.02 -3.34
CA LYS A 187 -24.24 -18.20 -4.47
C LYS A 187 -22.95 -18.88 -4.02
N PHE A 188 -22.38 -18.48 -2.88
CA PHE A 188 -21.21 -19.13 -2.30
C PHE A 188 -21.43 -20.63 -2.04
N MET A 189 -22.56 -21.01 -1.44
CA MET A 189 -22.88 -22.40 -1.15
C MET A 189 -23.03 -23.26 -2.41
N SER A 190 -23.46 -22.65 -3.51
CA SER A 190 -23.53 -23.31 -4.83
C SER A 190 -22.18 -23.53 -5.50
N LEU A 191 -21.11 -22.85 -5.04
CA LEU A 191 -19.78 -23.01 -5.63
C LEU A 191 -19.23 -24.40 -5.33
N HIS A 192 -18.58 -25.01 -6.34
CA HIS A 192 -17.90 -26.27 -6.15
C HIS A 192 -16.84 -26.17 -5.04
N ILE A 193 -16.58 -27.25 -4.29
CA ILE A 193 -15.63 -27.24 -3.18
C ILE A 193 -14.20 -26.85 -3.59
N SER A 194 -13.85 -27.08 -4.87
CA SER A 194 -12.58 -26.67 -5.44
C SER A 194 -12.54 -25.22 -5.94
N ASP A 195 -13.65 -24.47 -5.86
CA ASP A 195 -13.68 -23.07 -6.24
C ASP A 195 -12.69 -22.27 -5.38
N PRO A 196 -11.80 -21.45 -5.97
CA PRO A 196 -10.78 -20.71 -5.22
C PRO A 196 -11.35 -19.85 -4.10
N ARG A 197 -12.54 -19.26 -4.27
CA ARG A 197 -13.18 -18.42 -3.25
C ARG A 197 -13.59 -19.24 -2.03
N ARG A 198 -14.12 -20.44 -2.27
CA ARG A 198 -14.49 -21.39 -1.22
C ARG A 198 -13.27 -21.90 -0.47
N GLN A 199 -12.17 -22.16 -1.19
CA GLN A 199 -10.91 -22.57 -0.58
C GLN A 199 -10.28 -21.45 0.25
N VAL A 200 -10.23 -20.21 -0.26
CA VAL A 200 -9.71 -19.05 0.48
C VAL A 200 -10.51 -18.83 1.76
N ARG A 201 -11.85 -18.83 1.69
CA ARG A 201 -12.69 -18.67 2.88
C ARG A 201 -12.47 -19.77 3.90
N SER A 202 -12.34 -21.02 3.44
CA SER A 202 -12.03 -22.15 4.31
C SER A 202 -10.68 -21.99 5.01
N SER A 203 -9.63 -21.60 4.27
CA SER A 203 -8.31 -21.33 4.83
C SER A 203 -8.31 -20.18 5.83
N TYR A 204 -9.03 -19.10 5.55
CA TYR A 204 -9.14 -17.97 6.48
C TYR A 204 -9.92 -18.36 7.74
N ALA A 205 -11.03 -19.11 7.59
CA ALA A 205 -11.78 -19.61 8.74
C ALA A 205 -10.92 -20.48 9.65
N ALA A 206 -10.12 -21.39 9.08
CA ALA A 206 -9.19 -22.22 9.85
C ALA A 206 -8.17 -21.38 10.62
N TYR A 207 -7.53 -20.40 9.96
CA TYR A 207 -6.63 -19.45 10.60
C TYR A 207 -7.31 -18.69 11.75
N TRP A 208 -8.53 -18.19 11.51
CA TRP A 208 -9.26 -17.37 12.47
C TRP A 208 -9.64 -18.19 13.71
N TYR A 209 -10.19 -19.39 13.55
CA TYR A 209 -10.56 -20.24 14.68
C TYR A 209 -9.35 -20.70 15.51
N GLU A 210 -8.19 -20.89 14.88
CA GLU A 210 -6.93 -21.18 15.59
C GLU A 210 -6.51 -20.00 16.48
N LYS A 211 -6.71 -18.76 16.02
CA LYS A 211 -6.37 -17.54 16.78
C LYS A 211 -7.39 -17.14 17.83
N HIS A 212 -8.64 -17.56 17.67
CA HIS A 212 -9.77 -17.22 18.53
C HIS A 212 -10.42 -18.46 19.14
N PRO A 213 -9.72 -19.27 19.96
CA PRO A 213 -10.24 -20.56 20.45
C PRO A 213 -11.49 -20.42 21.32
N ASN A 214 -11.70 -19.26 21.94
CA ASN A 214 -12.85 -18.98 22.83
C ASN A 214 -13.94 -18.13 22.16
N TRP A 215 -14.00 -18.08 20.83
CA TRP A 215 -14.92 -17.21 20.09
C TRP A 215 -16.41 -17.41 20.44
N LEU A 216 -16.82 -18.62 20.86
CA LEU A 216 -18.18 -18.89 21.33
C LEU A 216 -18.54 -18.08 22.60
N ALA A 217 -17.58 -17.89 23.51
CA ALA A 217 -17.80 -17.12 24.74
C ALA A 217 -17.96 -15.62 24.46
N THR A 218 -17.37 -15.12 23.37
CA THR A 218 -17.51 -13.72 22.94
C THR A 218 -18.84 -13.42 22.27
N MET A 219 -19.51 -14.41 21.67
CA MET A 219 -20.86 -14.28 21.06
C MET A 219 -22.00 -14.38 22.08
N SER A 220 -21.74 -14.93 23.27
CA SER A 220 -22.74 -15.17 24.31
C SER A 220 -22.94 -13.98 25.27
N LYS A 221 -22.27 -12.84 25.06
CA LYS A 221 -22.51 -11.64 25.87
C LYS A 221 -23.69 -10.85 25.28
N PRO A 222 -24.79 -10.67 26.04
CA PRO A 222 -25.99 -9.98 25.59
C PRO A 222 -25.75 -8.49 25.34
#